data_AF-A0A7C4LC22-F1
#
_entry.id   AF-A0A7C4LC22-F1
#
_cell.length_a   1.000
_cell.length_b   1.000
_cell.length_c   1.000
_cell.angle_alpha   90.00
_cell.angle_beta   90.00
_cell.angle_gamma   90.00
#
_symmetry.space_group_name_H-M   'P 1'
#
loop_
_entity.id
_entity.type
_entity.pdbx_description
1 polymer ?
#
loop_
_entity_poly.entity_id
_entity_poly.type
_entity_poly.pdbx_seq_one_letter_code
_entity_poly.pdbx_strand_id
1 'polypeptide(L)'
;MTSPCAACTRGCCHHYSVVVTGHDIWAISRALGLAPEQFLVVTPQHTPNSRGFCLDSSGRTFDLALDKQTGGAAEARACVFWLSLPGGVGRCGVYAVRPHVCQTYPAVLRQDQLLRRDDVLCPDDAWRGDALAHPIWRQRLEAMYVEFDLYALAVARWNAHVRAQGGAQSAGQYLAYVMNFYARLAPIRARLGPESWAALCAEWSAGLQRGVSPWVVDVPALAPWAGVLTDIRAVAESFFPSDYSPPTVPPSPPAGAEPGWPHEGRRWEEARGVESPALALSRL
;
A
#
# COMPACT_ATOMS: atom_id res chain seq x y z
N MET A 1 15.07 -15.63 14.10
CA MET A 1 15.88 -15.27 12.92
C MET A 1 15.93 -13.76 12.79
N THR A 2 17.11 -13.17 12.72
CA THR A 2 17.29 -11.73 12.44
C THR A 2 17.02 -11.48 10.96
N SER A 3 16.15 -10.52 10.67
CA SER A 3 15.86 -10.16 9.28
C SER A 3 17.12 -9.57 8.61
N PRO A 4 17.42 -9.94 7.35
CA PRO A 4 18.54 -9.37 6.59
C PRO A 4 18.49 -7.84 6.48
N CYS A 5 17.30 -7.25 6.61
CA CYS A 5 17.11 -5.80 6.62
C CYS A 5 17.65 -5.11 7.89
N ALA A 6 17.94 -5.85 8.97
CA ALA A 6 18.39 -5.28 10.24
C ALA A 6 19.87 -4.85 10.26
N ALA A 7 20.66 -5.33 9.29
CA ALA A 7 22.07 -5.00 9.12
C ALA A 7 22.39 -4.64 7.65
N CYS A 8 21.40 -4.08 6.94
CA CYS A 8 21.54 -3.75 5.53
C CYS A 8 22.49 -2.55 5.36
N THR A 9 23.36 -2.57 4.35
CA THR A 9 24.27 -1.46 4.04
C THR A 9 23.61 -0.43 3.14
N ARG A 10 23.03 -0.80 1.98
CA ARG A 10 22.34 0.12 1.05
C ARG A 10 21.34 -0.61 0.11
N GLY A 11 20.24 -1.11 0.67
CA GLY A 11 19.22 -1.86 -0.09
C GLY A 11 18.04 -1.01 -0.59
N CYS A 12 16.85 -1.63 -0.62
CA CYS A 12 15.59 -1.02 -1.07
C CYS A 12 15.23 0.33 -0.42
N CYS A 13 15.65 0.58 0.83
CA CYS A 13 15.38 1.83 1.56
C CYS A 13 15.96 3.08 0.88
N HIS A 14 17.04 2.94 0.11
CA HIS A 14 17.63 4.06 -0.63
C HIS A 14 17.05 4.20 -2.04
N HIS A 15 16.85 3.09 -2.74
CA HIS A 15 16.59 3.11 -4.19
C HIS A 15 15.11 3.11 -4.58
N TYR A 16 14.26 2.33 -3.89
CA TYR A 16 12.85 2.23 -4.28
C TYR A 16 12.03 3.41 -3.76
N SER A 17 11.04 3.83 -4.56
CA SER A 17 9.90 4.61 -4.08
C SER A 17 8.92 3.66 -3.38
N VAL A 18 8.74 3.76 -2.07
CA VAL A 18 7.87 2.83 -1.31
C VAL A 18 6.45 3.36 -1.29
N VAL A 19 5.64 3.00 -2.30
CA VAL A 19 4.19 3.26 -2.32
C VAL A 19 3.50 2.49 -1.19
N VAL A 20 2.61 3.18 -0.49
CA VAL A 20 1.91 2.68 0.69
C VAL A 20 0.41 2.55 0.45
N THR A 21 -0.23 1.67 1.22
CA THR A 21 -1.69 1.56 1.32
C THR A 21 -2.23 2.45 2.43
N GLY A 22 -3.55 2.66 2.45
CA GLY A 22 -4.19 3.34 3.58
C GLY A 22 -4.00 2.62 4.93
N HIS A 23 -3.85 1.28 4.93
CA HIS A 23 -3.53 0.55 6.16
C HIS A 23 -2.14 0.91 6.70
N ASP A 24 -1.13 0.94 5.82
CA ASP A 24 0.23 1.30 6.20
C ASP A 24 0.27 2.72 6.78
N ILE A 25 -0.43 3.66 6.15
CA ILE A 25 -0.53 5.05 6.61
C ILE A 25 -1.15 5.12 8.00
N TRP A 26 -2.29 4.46 8.19
CA TRP A 26 -3.00 4.43 9.46
C TRP A 26 -2.17 3.77 10.57
N ALA A 27 -1.55 2.62 10.28
CA ALA A 27 -0.77 1.86 11.25
C ALA A 27 0.49 2.62 11.70
N ILE A 28 1.23 3.22 10.77
CA ILE A 28 2.42 4.04 11.06
C ILE A 28 2.02 5.27 11.89
N SER A 29 0.99 6.01 11.46
CA SER A 29 0.52 7.21 12.16
C SER A 29 0.10 6.89 13.60
N ARG A 30 -0.65 5.80 13.79
CA ARG A 30 -1.10 5.35 15.12
C ARG A 30 0.04 4.89 16.01
N ALA A 31 1.01 4.17 15.47
CA ALA A 31 2.11 3.61 16.25
C ALA A 31 3.13 4.68 16.70
N LEU A 32 3.32 5.72 15.89
CA LEU A 32 4.36 6.73 16.12
C LEU A 32 3.83 8.08 16.59
N GLY A 33 2.51 8.31 16.50
CA GLY A 33 1.91 9.61 16.76
C GLY A 33 2.30 10.68 15.74
N LEU A 34 2.65 10.27 14.52
CA LEU A 34 2.99 11.17 13.42
C LEU A 34 1.79 11.43 12.53
N ALA A 35 1.67 12.67 12.02
CA ALA A 35 0.75 12.97 10.94
C ALA A 35 1.27 12.38 9.62
N PRO A 36 0.40 11.88 8.72
CA PRO A 36 0.80 11.31 7.44
C PRO A 36 1.74 12.20 6.61
N GLU A 37 1.51 13.51 6.62
CA GLU A 37 2.29 14.51 5.90
C GLU A 37 3.76 14.59 6.36
N GLN A 38 4.08 14.08 7.54
CA GLN A 38 5.45 14.06 8.06
C GLN A 38 6.30 12.92 7.47
N PHE A 39 5.68 11.94 6.83
CA PHE A 39 6.39 10.77 6.31
C PHE A 39 5.97 10.34 4.90
N LEU A 40 5.00 11.02 4.29
CA LEU A 40 4.51 10.73 2.95
C LEU A 40 4.76 11.87 1.98
N VAL A 41 4.92 11.48 0.72
CA VAL A 41 4.82 12.39 -0.42
C VAL A 41 3.72 11.92 -1.37
N VAL A 42 3.12 12.88 -2.06
CA VAL A 42 2.23 12.63 -3.20
C VAL A 42 3.09 12.53 -4.46
N THR A 43 2.96 11.43 -5.19
CA THR A 43 3.69 11.22 -6.45
C THR A 43 2.70 10.97 -7.59
N PRO A 44 2.85 11.63 -8.76
CA PRO A 44 2.02 11.32 -9.92
C PRO A 44 2.11 9.84 -10.30
N GLN A 45 0.97 9.22 -10.63
CA GLN A 45 0.98 7.87 -11.20
C GLN A 45 1.42 7.94 -12.66
N HIS A 46 2.52 7.28 -12.99
CA HIS A 46 2.94 7.10 -14.38
C HIS A 46 1.98 6.18 -15.15
N THR A 47 1.53 5.11 -14.49
CA THR A 47 0.57 4.15 -15.04
C THR A 47 -0.65 4.14 -14.11
N PRO A 48 -1.76 4.79 -14.52
CA PRO A 48 -2.98 4.81 -13.73
C PRO A 48 -3.45 3.39 -13.37
N ASN A 49 -3.84 3.20 -12.12
CA ASN A 49 -4.41 1.93 -11.64
C ASN A 49 -5.48 2.19 -10.56
N SER A 50 -6.14 1.13 -10.10
CA SER A 50 -7.26 1.21 -9.15
C SER A 50 -6.91 1.79 -7.78
N ARG A 51 -5.63 1.93 -7.43
CA ARG A 51 -5.15 2.50 -6.16
C ARG A 51 -4.74 3.97 -6.29
N GLY A 52 -4.85 4.55 -7.50
CA GLY A 52 -4.54 5.95 -7.76
C GLY A 52 -5.68 6.88 -7.38
N PHE A 53 -5.41 7.86 -6.51
CA PHE A 53 -6.41 8.84 -6.12
C PHE A 53 -6.34 10.10 -6.99
N CYS A 54 -7.49 10.73 -7.22
CA CYS A 54 -7.60 12.02 -7.90
C CYS A 54 -7.63 13.17 -6.89
N LEU A 55 -7.15 14.34 -7.30
CA LEU A 55 -7.31 15.58 -6.53
C LEU A 55 -8.22 16.58 -7.23
N ASP A 56 -8.52 16.37 -8.50
CA ASP A 56 -9.36 17.24 -9.31
C ASP A 56 -10.09 16.42 -10.39
N SER A 57 -10.86 17.10 -11.24
CA SER A 57 -11.56 16.49 -12.38
C SER A 57 -10.67 16.27 -13.61
N SER A 58 -9.36 16.51 -13.53
CA SER A 58 -8.45 16.42 -14.68
C SER A 58 -8.17 14.97 -15.10
N GLY A 59 -8.59 13.99 -14.28
CA GLY A 59 -8.29 12.57 -14.50
C GLY A 59 -6.85 12.15 -14.13
N ARG A 60 -6.02 13.08 -13.63
CA ARG A 60 -4.71 12.73 -13.10
C ARG A 60 -4.88 11.93 -11.81
N THR A 61 -4.10 10.86 -11.68
CA THR A 61 -4.07 10.03 -10.48
C THR A 61 -2.70 10.11 -9.81
N PHE A 62 -2.70 9.91 -8.51
CA PHE A 62 -1.53 10.02 -7.66
C PHE A 62 -1.41 8.79 -6.75
N ASP A 63 -0.17 8.47 -6.37
CA ASP A 63 0.18 7.51 -5.33
C ASP A 63 0.63 8.27 -4.08
N LEU A 64 0.59 7.57 -2.94
CA LEU A 64 1.28 7.99 -1.72
C LEU A 64 2.50 7.10 -1.52
N ALA A 65 3.66 7.71 -1.35
CA ALA A 65 4.91 6.99 -1.10
C ALA A 65 5.59 7.50 0.17
N LEU A 66 6.36 6.64 0.83
CA LEU A 66 7.24 7.08 1.93
C LEU A 66 8.25 8.10 1.41
N ASP A 67 8.37 9.21 2.14
CA ASP A 67 9.33 10.26 1.80
C ASP A 67 10.79 9.77 1.96
N LYS A 68 11.71 10.51 1.37
CA LYS A 68 13.16 10.34 1.52
C LYS A 68 13.76 11.53 2.26
N GLN A 69 14.71 11.24 3.15
CA GLN A 69 15.38 12.26 3.98
C GLN A 69 15.95 13.41 3.12
N THR A 70 15.69 14.65 3.55
CA THR A 70 16.23 15.86 2.92
C THR A 70 17.65 16.14 3.40
N GLY A 71 18.52 16.70 2.55
CA GLY A 71 19.87 17.17 2.94
C GLY A 71 21.06 16.26 2.63
N GLY A 72 20.88 15.13 1.92
CA GLY A 72 21.99 14.30 1.41
C GLY A 72 22.42 14.65 -0.03
N ALA A 73 23.63 14.23 -0.43
CA ALA A 73 24.10 14.27 -1.82
C ALA A 73 23.07 13.60 -2.75
N ALA A 74 22.97 14.10 -3.99
CA ALA A 74 21.82 13.89 -4.87
C ALA A 74 21.46 12.43 -5.18
N GLU A 75 22.39 11.48 -5.11
CA GLU A 75 22.26 10.18 -5.80
C GLU A 75 21.64 9.01 -5.01
N ALA A 76 21.27 9.14 -3.73
CA ALA A 76 20.52 8.08 -3.02
C ALA A 76 20.04 8.50 -1.62
N ARG A 77 18.96 9.28 -1.55
CA ARG A 77 18.37 9.65 -0.24
C ARG A 77 17.71 8.42 0.41
N ALA A 78 18.00 8.21 1.69
CA ALA A 78 17.40 7.14 2.46
C ALA A 78 15.92 7.40 2.72
N CYS A 79 15.12 6.36 2.87
CA CYS A 79 13.75 6.45 3.40
C CYS A 79 13.71 7.28 4.69
N VAL A 80 12.65 8.07 4.87
CA VAL A 80 12.43 8.90 6.07
C VAL A 80 12.60 8.12 7.38
N PHE A 81 12.27 6.82 7.39
CA PHE A 81 12.41 5.93 8.54
C PHE A 81 13.74 5.19 8.63
N TRP A 82 14.74 5.53 7.82
CA TRP A 82 16.07 4.93 7.91
C TRP A 82 16.83 5.44 9.13
N LEU A 83 17.28 4.52 9.97
CA LEU A 83 18.19 4.79 11.09
C LEU A 83 19.59 4.34 10.72
N SER A 84 20.50 5.29 10.50
CA SER A 84 21.92 5.03 10.31
C SER A 84 22.57 4.59 11.61
N LEU A 85 23.41 3.56 11.54
CA LEU A 85 24.19 3.01 12.64
C LEU A 85 25.69 3.12 12.33
N PRO A 86 26.58 3.00 13.34
CA PRO A 86 28.03 2.93 13.09
C PRO A 86 28.40 1.82 12.11
N GLY A 87 29.44 2.06 11.30
CA GLY A 87 29.91 1.08 10.30
C GLY A 87 29.16 1.12 8.97
N GLY A 88 28.34 2.15 8.70
CA GLY A 88 27.67 2.34 7.41
C GLY A 88 26.51 1.38 7.15
N VAL A 89 26.01 0.71 8.20
CA VAL A 89 24.80 -0.09 8.18
C VAL A 89 23.63 0.72 8.73
N GLY A 90 22.41 0.25 8.49
CA GLY A 90 21.25 0.83 9.15
C GLY A 90 20.08 -0.13 9.24
N ARG A 91 19.01 0.38 9.85
CA ARG A 91 17.79 -0.38 10.10
C ARG A 91 16.56 0.50 9.91
N CYS A 92 15.42 -0.15 9.67
CA CYS A 92 14.13 0.52 9.66
C CYS A 92 13.73 0.94 11.08
N GLY A 93 13.51 2.23 11.31
CA GLY A 93 13.03 2.77 12.59
C GLY A 93 11.59 2.40 12.93
N VAL A 94 10.83 1.90 11.96
CA VAL A 94 9.42 1.53 12.12
C VAL A 94 9.20 0.03 11.89
N TYR A 95 10.21 -0.80 12.18
CA TYR A 95 10.25 -2.19 11.75
C TYR A 95 8.97 -3.00 12.04
N ALA A 96 8.35 -2.82 13.21
CA ALA A 96 7.12 -3.53 13.61
C ALA A 96 5.89 -3.14 12.77
N VAL A 97 5.84 -1.92 12.25
CA VAL A 97 4.72 -1.35 11.47
C VAL A 97 5.17 -0.89 10.09
N ARG A 98 6.27 -1.44 9.58
CA ARG A 98 6.78 -1.10 8.25
C ARG A 98 5.72 -1.47 7.19
N PRO A 99 5.64 -0.75 6.06
CA PRO A 99 4.61 -1.01 5.07
C PRO A 99 4.59 -2.46 4.60
N HIS A 100 3.42 -2.97 4.21
CA HIS A 100 3.28 -4.35 3.72
C HIS A 100 4.28 -4.71 2.63
N VAL A 101 4.50 -3.81 1.66
CA VAL A 101 5.50 -3.99 0.60
C VAL A 101 6.93 -4.19 1.13
N CYS A 102 7.28 -3.57 2.26
CA CYS A 102 8.55 -3.78 2.96
C CYS A 102 8.55 -5.04 3.85
N GLN A 103 7.37 -5.51 4.29
CA GLN A 103 7.25 -6.75 5.05
C GLN A 103 7.35 -8.00 4.18
N THR A 104 6.91 -7.89 2.92
CA THR A 104 6.85 -8.98 1.95
C THR A 104 8.03 -8.99 0.99
N TYR A 105 8.85 -7.94 0.94
CA TYR A 105 10.09 -7.95 0.17
C TYR A 105 11.08 -9.03 0.68
N PRO A 106 11.70 -9.85 -0.19
CA PRO A 106 11.70 -9.80 -1.66
C PRO A 106 10.69 -10.74 -2.33
N ALA A 107 9.73 -11.29 -1.58
CA ALA A 107 8.81 -12.30 -2.05
C ALA A 107 7.61 -11.72 -2.84
N VAL A 108 7.06 -12.55 -3.71
CA VAL A 108 5.81 -12.35 -4.46
C VAL A 108 5.02 -13.65 -4.45
N LEU A 109 3.68 -13.56 -4.49
CA LEU A 109 2.82 -14.70 -4.75
C LEU A 109 2.38 -14.66 -6.22
N ARG A 110 2.70 -15.70 -7.00
CA ARG A 110 2.23 -15.86 -8.39
C ARG A 110 1.63 -17.25 -8.56
N GLN A 111 0.39 -17.34 -9.03
CA GLN A 111 -0.28 -18.64 -9.26
C GLN A 111 -0.17 -19.59 -8.05
N ASP A 112 -0.40 -19.04 -6.85
CA ASP A 112 -0.26 -19.75 -5.57
C ASP A 112 1.17 -20.21 -5.21
N GLN A 113 2.18 -19.84 -6.00
CA GLN A 113 3.58 -20.09 -5.72
C GLN A 113 4.23 -18.87 -5.08
N LEU A 114 4.97 -19.11 -4.01
CA LEU A 114 5.80 -18.10 -3.37
C LEU A 114 7.16 -18.04 -4.07
N LEU A 115 7.44 -16.91 -4.71
CA LEU A 115 8.64 -16.71 -5.52
C LEU A 115 9.45 -15.53 -4.98
N ARG A 116 10.76 -15.52 -5.27
CA ARG A 116 11.59 -14.31 -5.13
C ARG A 116 11.37 -13.44 -6.37
N ARG A 117 11.29 -12.13 -6.19
CA ARG A 117 11.22 -11.17 -7.30
C ARG A 117 12.54 -11.10 -8.07
N ASP A 118 12.48 -10.67 -9.33
CA ASP A 118 13.67 -10.54 -10.19
C ASP A 118 14.42 -9.22 -9.96
N ASP A 119 13.73 -8.18 -9.50
CA ASP A 119 14.27 -6.82 -9.33
C ASP A 119 14.95 -6.57 -7.97
N VAL A 120 15.39 -7.63 -7.30
CA VAL A 120 15.88 -7.61 -5.92
C VAL A 120 17.27 -6.96 -5.82
N LEU A 121 17.39 -5.92 -5.00
CA LEU A 121 18.64 -5.22 -4.68
C LEU A 121 19.46 -5.88 -3.58
N CYS A 122 18.86 -6.81 -2.82
CA CYS A 122 19.60 -7.58 -1.82
C CYS A 122 20.50 -8.62 -2.50
N PRO A 123 21.72 -8.85 -1.99
CA PRO A 123 22.56 -9.98 -2.40
C PRO A 123 21.79 -11.31 -2.38
N ASP A 124 22.14 -12.23 -3.26
CA ASP A 124 21.44 -13.53 -3.39
C ASP A 124 21.51 -14.36 -2.10
N ASP A 125 22.58 -14.20 -1.33
CA ASP A 125 22.77 -14.88 -0.06
C ASP A 125 22.17 -14.13 1.14
N ALA A 126 21.45 -13.02 0.93
CA ALA A 126 20.79 -12.30 2.02
C ALA A 126 19.67 -13.13 2.64
N TRP A 127 18.99 -13.96 1.85
CA TRP A 127 17.86 -14.79 2.28
C TRP A 127 18.20 -16.28 2.07
N ARG A 128 19.11 -16.81 2.89
CA ARG A 128 19.63 -18.19 2.73
C ARG A 128 18.61 -19.26 3.10
N GLY A 129 18.72 -20.41 2.42
CA GLY A 129 17.98 -21.63 2.75
C GLY A 129 16.50 -21.55 2.38
N ASP A 130 15.66 -22.13 3.24
CA ASP A 130 14.20 -22.16 3.14
C ASP A 130 13.56 -20.91 3.79
N ALA A 131 14.31 -19.81 3.95
CA ALA A 131 13.85 -18.60 4.64
C ALA A 131 12.52 -18.07 4.07
N LEU A 132 12.30 -18.19 2.76
CA LEU A 132 11.05 -17.82 2.10
C LEU A 132 9.94 -18.88 2.27
N ALA A 133 10.28 -20.16 2.47
CA ALA A 133 9.30 -21.24 2.65
C ALA A 133 8.51 -21.14 3.98
N HIS A 134 8.95 -20.29 4.91
CA HIS A 134 8.24 -20.12 6.18
C HIS A 134 6.80 -19.60 5.96
N PRO A 135 5.76 -20.22 6.55
CA PRO A 135 4.34 -19.89 6.30
C PRO A 135 3.98 -18.41 6.47
N ILE A 136 4.67 -17.72 7.38
CA ILE A 136 4.50 -16.27 7.62
C ILE A 136 4.65 -15.40 6.36
N TRP A 137 5.46 -15.82 5.37
CA TRP A 137 5.62 -15.06 4.13
C TRP A 137 4.36 -15.07 3.28
N ARG A 138 3.78 -16.25 3.12
CA ARG A 138 2.50 -16.43 2.44
C ARG A 138 1.42 -15.59 3.12
N GLN A 139 1.27 -15.73 4.43
CA GLN A 139 0.29 -14.96 5.21
C GLN A 139 0.46 -13.44 5.03
N ARG A 140 1.69 -12.93 5.03
CA ARG A 140 1.96 -11.49 4.82
C ARG A 140 1.64 -11.03 3.40
N LEU A 141 1.92 -11.87 2.39
CA LEU A 141 1.59 -11.58 1.00
C LEU A 141 0.07 -11.58 0.79
N GLU A 142 -0.64 -12.56 1.31
CA GLU A 142 -2.10 -12.63 1.25
C GLU A 142 -2.74 -11.41 1.91
N ALA A 143 -2.27 -11.04 3.10
CA ALA A 143 -2.71 -9.80 3.76
C ALA A 143 -2.43 -8.55 2.91
N MET A 144 -1.23 -8.44 2.33
CA MET A 144 -0.87 -7.32 1.45
C MET A 144 -1.81 -7.20 0.24
N TYR A 145 -2.17 -8.30 -0.41
CA TYR A 145 -3.10 -8.27 -1.55
C TYR A 145 -4.50 -7.83 -1.14
N VAL A 146 -4.98 -8.29 0.01
CA VAL A 146 -6.26 -7.81 0.57
C VAL A 146 -6.19 -6.33 0.92
N GLU A 147 -5.09 -5.82 1.47
CA GLU A 147 -4.92 -4.39 1.71
C GLU A 147 -4.89 -3.56 0.42
N PHE A 148 -4.33 -4.09 -0.67
CA PHE A 148 -4.41 -3.44 -1.98
C PHE A 148 -5.85 -3.33 -2.48
N ASP A 149 -6.65 -4.38 -2.31
CA ASP A 149 -8.05 -4.38 -2.75
C ASP A 149 -8.94 -3.48 -1.86
N LEU A 150 -8.72 -3.49 -0.54
CA LEU A 150 -9.36 -2.57 0.41
C LEU A 150 -9.00 -1.12 0.13
N TYR A 151 -7.74 -0.84 -0.20
CA TYR A 151 -7.32 0.51 -0.55
C TYR A 151 -7.91 0.95 -1.89
N ALA A 152 -8.01 0.07 -2.87
CA ALA A 152 -8.71 0.35 -4.13
C ALA A 152 -10.19 0.70 -3.90
N LEU A 153 -10.88 0.01 -2.98
CA LEU A 153 -12.24 0.37 -2.56
C LEU A 153 -12.31 1.79 -1.98
N ALA A 154 -11.39 2.13 -1.07
CA ALA A 154 -11.32 3.47 -0.47
C ALA A 154 -11.04 4.55 -1.53
N VAL A 155 -10.10 4.30 -2.44
CA VAL A 155 -9.74 5.21 -3.54
C VAL A 155 -10.91 5.40 -4.51
N ALA A 156 -11.61 4.33 -4.88
CA ALA A 156 -12.76 4.41 -5.78
C ALA A 156 -13.86 5.31 -5.20
N ARG A 157 -14.08 5.22 -3.87
CA ARG A 157 -15.02 6.09 -3.15
C ARG A 157 -14.59 7.55 -3.16
N TRP A 158 -13.33 7.83 -2.83
CA TRP A 158 -12.78 9.18 -2.89
C TRP A 158 -12.88 9.77 -4.30
N ASN A 159 -12.47 9.03 -5.32
CA ASN A 159 -12.46 9.51 -6.70
C ASN A 159 -13.89 9.79 -7.21
N ALA A 160 -14.89 9.03 -6.77
CA ALA A 160 -16.29 9.33 -7.08
C ALA A 160 -16.73 10.67 -6.47
N HIS A 161 -16.38 10.91 -5.20
CA HIS A 161 -16.66 12.18 -4.53
C HIS A 161 -15.99 13.37 -5.22
N VAL A 162 -14.69 13.28 -5.55
CA VAL A 162 -13.95 14.35 -6.26
C VAL A 162 -14.64 14.70 -7.59
N ARG A 163 -15.07 13.68 -8.36
CA ARG A 163 -15.78 13.89 -9.63
C ARG A 163 -17.15 14.53 -9.45
N ALA A 164 -17.89 14.15 -8.41
CA ALA A 164 -19.23 14.69 -8.14
C ALA A 164 -19.18 16.16 -7.68
N GLN A 165 -18.20 16.53 -6.85
CA GLN A 165 -18.06 17.90 -6.35
C GLN A 165 -17.53 18.88 -7.42
N GLY A 166 -16.74 18.40 -8.39
CA GLY A 166 -16.20 19.21 -9.48
C GLY A 166 -15.11 20.22 -9.09
N GLY A 167 -14.87 20.43 -7.79
CA GLY A 167 -13.81 21.30 -7.25
C GLY A 167 -12.54 20.54 -6.88
N ALA A 168 -11.39 21.22 -6.95
CA ALA A 168 -10.11 20.69 -6.51
C ALA A 168 -10.12 20.38 -5.01
N GLN A 169 -9.63 19.20 -4.66
CA GLN A 169 -9.39 18.74 -3.30
C GLN A 169 -7.89 18.78 -3.00
N SER A 170 -7.55 18.94 -1.73
CA SER A 170 -6.16 18.88 -1.25
C SER A 170 -5.74 17.45 -0.89
N ALA A 171 -4.44 17.20 -0.91
CA ALA A 171 -3.87 15.95 -0.40
C ALA A 171 -4.19 15.75 1.09
N GLY A 172 -4.24 16.82 1.89
CA GLY A 172 -4.61 16.76 3.31
C GLY A 172 -6.03 16.25 3.53
N GLN A 173 -6.99 16.67 2.70
CA GLN A 173 -8.35 16.13 2.75
C GLN A 173 -8.40 14.64 2.39
N TYR A 174 -7.63 14.21 1.39
CA TYR A 174 -7.50 12.79 1.05
C TYR A 174 -6.91 11.97 2.20
N LEU A 175 -5.83 12.46 2.82
CA LEU A 175 -5.18 11.80 3.96
C LEU A 175 -6.11 11.71 5.17
N ALA A 176 -6.85 12.78 5.48
CA ALA A 176 -7.87 12.76 6.53
C ALA A 176 -8.98 11.73 6.24
N TYR A 177 -9.43 11.63 4.99
CA TYR A 177 -10.38 10.60 4.58
C TYR A 177 -9.82 9.19 4.79
N VAL A 178 -8.62 8.90 4.29
CA VAL A 178 -7.98 7.58 4.42
C VAL A 178 -7.80 7.20 5.89
N MET A 179 -7.34 8.13 6.73
CA MET A 179 -7.18 7.91 8.17
C MET A 179 -8.51 7.53 8.84
N ASN A 180 -9.61 8.24 8.50
CA ASN A 180 -10.93 7.95 9.04
C ASN A 180 -11.50 6.62 8.53
N PHE A 181 -11.28 6.29 7.25
CA PHE A 181 -11.70 5.02 6.66
C PHE A 181 -11.08 3.83 7.41
N TYR A 182 -9.76 3.84 7.58
CA TYR A 182 -9.06 2.74 8.26
C TYR A 182 -9.29 2.73 9.78
N ALA A 183 -9.54 3.88 10.41
CA ALA A 183 -10.00 3.92 11.80
C ALA A 183 -11.35 3.21 11.99
N ARG A 184 -12.28 3.31 11.02
CA ARG A 184 -13.56 2.59 11.05
C ARG A 184 -13.44 1.11 10.69
N LEU A 185 -12.44 0.72 9.89
CA LEU A 185 -12.17 -0.70 9.62
C LEU A 185 -11.52 -1.42 10.80
N ALA A 186 -10.74 -0.72 11.64
CA ALA A 186 -9.98 -1.35 12.70
C ALA A 186 -10.83 -2.18 13.69
N PRO A 187 -12.00 -1.72 14.18
CA PRO A 187 -12.88 -2.52 15.04
C PRO A 187 -13.42 -3.79 14.36
N ILE A 188 -13.69 -3.74 13.06
CA ILE A 188 -14.16 -4.91 12.28
C ILE A 188 -13.09 -6.01 12.31
N ARG A 189 -11.83 -5.63 12.05
CA ARG A 189 -10.68 -6.54 12.11
C ARG A 189 -10.45 -7.08 13.52
N ALA A 190 -10.54 -6.21 14.52
CA ALA A 190 -10.34 -6.59 15.91
C ALA A 190 -11.35 -7.64 16.39
N ARG A 191 -12.62 -7.56 15.94
CA ARG A 191 -13.66 -8.53 16.29
C ARG A 191 -13.40 -9.94 15.75
N LEU A 192 -12.74 -10.06 14.59
CA LEU A 192 -12.37 -11.37 14.03
C LEU A 192 -11.20 -12.02 14.78
N GLY A 193 -10.29 -11.20 15.31
CA GLY A 193 -9.02 -11.69 15.81
C GLY A 193 -8.04 -12.09 14.69
N PRO A 194 -6.77 -12.34 15.05
CA PRO A 194 -5.69 -12.50 14.07
C PRO A 194 -5.83 -13.76 13.21
N GLU A 195 -6.31 -14.88 13.78
CA GLU A 195 -6.44 -16.16 13.07
C GLU A 195 -7.55 -16.11 12.01
N SER A 196 -8.74 -15.64 12.38
CA SER A 196 -9.84 -15.51 11.43
C SER A 196 -9.58 -14.43 10.37
N TRP A 197 -8.89 -13.34 10.73
CA TRP A 197 -8.43 -12.36 9.73
C TRP A 197 -7.46 -12.99 8.73
N ALA A 198 -6.50 -13.81 9.19
CA ALA A 198 -5.58 -14.50 8.30
C ALA A 198 -6.30 -15.48 7.37
N ALA A 199 -7.27 -16.24 7.88
CA ALA A 199 -8.08 -17.16 7.07
C ALA A 199 -8.89 -16.42 5.99
N LEU A 200 -9.56 -15.33 6.36
CA LEU A 200 -10.23 -14.44 5.39
C LEU A 200 -9.24 -13.94 4.33
N CYS A 201 -8.05 -13.49 4.75
CA CYS A 201 -7.05 -13.01 3.81
C CYS A 201 -6.59 -14.07 2.81
N ALA A 202 -6.41 -15.32 3.26
CA ALA A 202 -6.02 -16.42 2.39
C ALA A 202 -7.08 -16.68 1.30
N GLU A 203 -8.35 -16.80 1.69
CA GLU A 203 -9.45 -17.05 0.75
C GLU A 203 -9.68 -15.89 -0.23
N TRP A 204 -9.62 -14.66 0.28
CA TRP A 204 -9.78 -13.46 -0.54
C TRP A 204 -8.61 -13.30 -1.51
N SER A 205 -7.38 -13.42 -1.04
CA SER A 205 -6.18 -13.39 -1.88
C SER A 205 -6.25 -14.45 -2.98
N ALA A 206 -6.72 -15.67 -2.68
CA ALA A 206 -6.93 -16.70 -3.70
C ALA A 206 -7.92 -16.26 -4.79
N GLY A 207 -8.98 -15.54 -4.43
CA GLY A 207 -9.88 -14.88 -5.38
C GLY A 207 -9.16 -13.84 -6.25
N LEU A 208 -8.39 -12.95 -5.63
CA LEU A 208 -7.65 -11.89 -6.31
C LEU A 208 -6.63 -12.44 -7.31
N GLN A 209 -5.95 -13.54 -6.98
CA GLN A 209 -5.02 -14.23 -7.88
C GLN A 209 -5.71 -14.79 -9.14
N ARG A 210 -7.03 -15.00 -9.10
CA ARG A 210 -7.86 -15.36 -10.26
C ARG A 210 -8.45 -14.13 -10.98
N GLY A 211 -8.06 -12.92 -10.58
CA GLY A 211 -8.61 -11.66 -11.10
C GLY A 211 -9.99 -11.32 -10.53
N VAL A 212 -10.35 -11.89 -9.38
CA VAL A 212 -11.69 -11.78 -8.81
C VAL A 212 -11.65 -11.05 -7.47
N SER A 213 -12.34 -9.92 -7.38
CA SER A 213 -12.56 -9.19 -6.12
C SER A 213 -13.99 -9.41 -5.60
N PRO A 214 -14.18 -9.64 -4.28
CA PRO A 214 -15.50 -9.76 -3.65
C PRO A 214 -16.32 -8.47 -3.70
N TRP A 215 -15.72 -7.36 -4.17
CA TRP A 215 -16.46 -6.12 -4.38
C TRP A 215 -17.30 -6.14 -5.65
N VAL A 216 -16.90 -6.95 -6.62
CA VAL A 216 -17.46 -6.95 -7.99
C VAL A 216 -18.35 -8.16 -8.24
N VAL A 217 -17.90 -9.33 -7.80
CA VAL A 217 -18.62 -10.59 -8.03
C VAL A 217 -18.72 -11.39 -6.75
N ASP A 218 -19.71 -12.27 -6.70
CA ASP A 218 -19.83 -13.24 -5.62
C ASP A 218 -18.68 -14.26 -5.69
N VAL A 219 -18.04 -14.48 -4.55
CA VAL A 219 -16.93 -15.43 -4.40
C VAL A 219 -17.39 -16.49 -3.41
N PRO A 220 -17.84 -17.68 -3.86
CA PRO A 220 -18.45 -18.67 -2.97
C PRO A 220 -17.57 -19.07 -1.77
N ALA A 221 -16.25 -19.08 -1.95
CA ALA A 221 -15.31 -19.34 -0.86
C ALA A 221 -15.44 -18.33 0.29
N LEU A 222 -15.82 -17.08 -0.02
CA LEU A 222 -15.97 -16.02 0.97
C LEU A 222 -17.36 -15.96 1.65
N ALA A 223 -18.27 -16.91 1.35
CA ALA A 223 -19.58 -16.98 1.99
C ALA A 223 -19.53 -17.01 3.54
N PRO A 224 -18.58 -17.73 4.19
CA PRO A 224 -18.43 -17.68 5.65
C PRO A 224 -18.12 -16.29 6.21
N TRP A 225 -17.58 -15.40 5.37
CA TRP A 225 -17.18 -14.04 5.73
C TRP A 225 -18.16 -12.96 5.27
N ALA A 226 -19.34 -13.34 4.77
CA ALA A 226 -20.31 -12.40 4.20
C ALA A 226 -20.62 -11.23 5.15
N GLY A 227 -20.82 -11.50 6.44
CA GLY A 227 -21.07 -10.45 7.44
C GLY A 227 -19.92 -9.44 7.56
N VAL A 228 -18.66 -9.91 7.52
CA VAL A 228 -17.48 -9.03 7.55
C VAL A 228 -17.40 -8.18 6.29
N LEU A 229 -17.64 -8.78 5.13
CA LEU A 229 -17.64 -8.06 3.84
C LEU A 229 -18.76 -7.01 3.79
N THR A 230 -19.94 -7.33 4.32
CA THR A 230 -21.04 -6.38 4.50
C THR A 230 -20.62 -5.21 5.39
N ASP A 231 -19.98 -5.47 6.53
CA ASP A 231 -19.55 -4.41 7.45
C ASP A 231 -18.45 -3.52 6.83
N ILE A 232 -17.50 -4.10 6.09
CA ILE A 232 -16.48 -3.33 5.35
C ILE A 232 -17.14 -2.45 4.29
N ARG A 233 -18.12 -2.99 3.55
CA ARG A 233 -18.89 -2.24 2.55
C ARG A 233 -19.68 -1.10 3.19
N ALA A 234 -20.31 -1.34 4.33
CA ALA A 234 -21.01 -0.31 5.10
C ALA A 234 -20.08 0.82 5.55
N VAL A 235 -18.84 0.52 5.94
CA VAL A 235 -17.82 1.55 6.21
C VAL A 235 -17.57 2.39 4.96
N ALA A 236 -17.33 1.78 3.79
CA ALA A 236 -17.10 2.50 2.55
C ALA A 236 -18.30 3.36 2.13
N GLU A 237 -19.52 2.85 2.26
CA GLU A 237 -20.78 3.52 1.92
C GLU A 237 -21.11 4.67 2.88
N SER A 238 -20.61 4.64 4.11
CA SER A 238 -20.78 5.72 5.08
C SER A 238 -20.02 7.01 4.73
N PHE A 239 -19.10 6.96 3.75
CA PHE A 239 -18.39 8.13 3.23
C PHE A 239 -19.02 8.63 1.94
N PHE A 240 -19.32 9.93 1.92
CA PHE A 240 -19.89 10.64 0.77
C PHE A 240 -21.20 9.98 0.26
N PRO A 241 -22.22 9.82 1.13
CA PRO A 241 -23.42 9.04 0.81
C PRO A 241 -24.23 9.61 -0.36
N SER A 242 -24.16 10.92 -0.62
CA SER A 242 -24.85 11.60 -1.73
C SER A 242 -24.15 11.44 -3.08
N ASP A 243 -22.87 11.06 -3.10
CA ASP A 243 -21.99 11.32 -4.25
C ASP A 243 -21.56 10.05 -5.01
N TYR A 244 -22.08 8.88 -4.62
CA TYR A 244 -21.65 7.62 -5.20
C TYR A 244 -22.76 6.87 -5.92
N SER A 245 -22.54 6.74 -7.22
CA SER A 245 -23.03 5.59 -7.98
C SER A 245 -21.95 4.49 -7.94
N PRO A 246 -22.32 3.22 -7.73
CA PRO A 246 -21.37 2.13 -7.84
C PRO A 246 -20.63 2.24 -9.18
N PRO A 247 -19.28 2.27 -9.18
CA PRO A 247 -18.56 2.23 -10.42
C PRO A 247 -18.95 0.93 -11.13
N THR A 248 -19.17 1.01 -12.44
CA THR A 248 -18.88 -0.12 -13.31
C THR A 248 -17.39 -0.36 -13.17
N VAL A 249 -17.00 -1.23 -12.22
CA VAL A 249 -15.60 -1.47 -11.89
C VAL A 249 -14.89 -1.86 -13.20
N PRO A 250 -13.90 -1.08 -13.68
CA PRO A 250 -13.09 -1.56 -14.78
C PRO A 250 -12.49 -2.88 -14.33
N PRO A 251 -12.52 -3.93 -15.18
CA PRO A 251 -12.06 -5.25 -14.79
C PRO A 251 -10.70 -5.13 -14.12
N SER A 252 -10.50 -5.92 -13.07
CA SER A 252 -9.15 -6.14 -12.55
C SER A 252 -8.25 -6.44 -13.76
N PRO A 253 -6.99 -5.94 -13.78
CA PRO A 253 -6.07 -6.33 -14.83
C PRO A 253 -6.11 -7.86 -14.97
N PRO A 254 -6.11 -8.39 -16.21
CA PRO A 254 -6.39 -9.80 -16.47
C PRO A 254 -5.51 -10.70 -15.61
N ALA A 255 -6.01 -11.87 -15.22
CA ALA A 255 -5.21 -12.87 -14.50
C ALA A 255 -3.90 -13.12 -15.28
N GLY A 256 -2.77 -12.67 -14.75
CA GLY A 256 -1.44 -12.73 -15.38
C GLY A 256 -0.84 -11.39 -15.83
N ALA A 257 -1.62 -10.31 -15.92
CA ALA A 257 -1.04 -8.97 -15.89
C ALA A 257 -0.45 -8.78 -14.49
N GLU A 258 0.84 -8.45 -14.43
CA GLU A 258 1.47 -8.18 -13.14
C GLU A 258 0.58 -7.17 -12.40
N PRO A 259 0.12 -7.44 -11.16
CA PRO A 259 -0.55 -6.43 -10.37
C PRO A 259 0.49 -5.35 -10.17
N GLY A 260 0.51 -4.35 -11.08
CA GLY A 260 1.66 -3.51 -11.37
C GLY A 260 2.36 -3.23 -10.07
N TRP A 261 3.46 -3.96 -9.83
CA TRP A 261 4.16 -3.80 -8.58
C TRP A 261 4.50 -2.33 -8.56
N PRO A 262 4.21 -1.59 -7.49
CA PRO A 262 4.44 -0.13 -7.47
C PRO A 262 5.92 0.25 -7.71
N HIS A 263 6.80 -0.75 -7.88
CA HIS A 263 8.22 -0.66 -8.13
C HIS A 263 8.61 -1.56 -9.31
N GLU A 264 7.99 -1.48 -10.50
CA GLU A 264 8.74 -1.87 -11.71
C GLU A 264 10.02 -1.02 -11.75
N GLY A 265 11.07 -1.43 -11.04
CA GLY A 265 12.42 -0.87 -11.01
C GLY A 265 12.59 0.63 -10.77
N ARG A 266 11.53 1.42 -10.57
CA ARG A 266 11.66 2.88 -10.69
C ARG A 266 12.46 3.45 -9.54
N ARG A 267 13.55 4.11 -9.92
CA ARG A 267 14.38 4.85 -8.98
C ARG A 267 13.56 6.03 -8.47
N TRP A 268 13.68 6.33 -7.18
CA TRP A 268 13.03 7.48 -6.55
C TRP A 268 13.15 8.80 -7.36
N GLU A 269 14.28 8.99 -8.04
CA GLU A 269 14.57 10.15 -8.89
C GLU A 269 13.58 10.30 -10.05
N GLU A 270 13.16 9.19 -10.65
CA GLU A 270 12.18 9.17 -11.76
C GLU A 270 10.77 9.54 -11.27
N ALA A 271 10.43 9.16 -10.03
CA ALA A 271 9.14 9.47 -9.42
C ALA A 271 8.99 10.96 -9.03
N ARG A 272 10.11 11.70 -8.91
CA ARG A 272 10.15 13.11 -8.48
C ARG A 272 10.34 14.11 -9.62
N GLY A 273 10.36 13.66 -10.88
CA GLY A 273 10.55 14.50 -12.07
C GLY A 273 9.48 15.56 -12.35
N VAL A 274 8.55 15.80 -11.41
CA VAL A 274 7.57 16.89 -11.42
C VAL A 274 7.78 17.67 -10.12
N GLU A 275 7.96 18.98 -10.24
CA GLU A 275 8.37 19.95 -9.20
C GLU A 275 8.08 19.59 -7.73
N SER A 276 9.08 19.80 -6.87
CA SER A 276 9.04 19.53 -5.43
C SER A 276 7.81 20.16 -4.72
N PRO A 277 6.87 19.35 -4.15
CA PRO A 277 5.66 19.85 -3.48
C PRO A 277 5.88 20.50 -2.12
N ALA A 278 7.12 20.60 -1.63
CA ALA A 278 7.43 21.28 -0.38
C ALA A 278 7.02 22.77 -0.37
N LEU A 279 6.68 23.34 -1.53
CA LEU A 279 6.04 24.65 -1.68
C LEU A 279 4.56 24.60 -2.12
N ALA A 280 4.05 23.43 -2.50
CA ALA A 280 2.67 23.25 -3.00
C ALA A 280 1.67 22.91 -1.89
N LEU A 281 2.10 22.27 -0.79
CA LEU A 281 1.21 21.96 0.35
C LEU A 281 0.93 23.17 1.27
N SER A 282 1.63 24.30 1.07
CA SER A 282 1.38 25.57 1.78
C SER A 282 0.68 26.62 0.93
N ARG A 283 0.27 26.31 -0.31
CA ARG A 283 -0.36 27.24 -1.26
C ARG A 283 -1.56 26.66 -2.03
N LEU A 284 -2.18 25.61 -1.49
CA LEU A 284 -3.52 25.12 -1.84
C LEU A 284 -4.29 24.88 -0.54
#